data_AF-A0AAF0MAR5-F1
#
_entry.id   AF-A0AAF0MAR5-F1
#
_cell.length_a   1.000
_cell.length_b   1.000
_cell.length_c   1.000
_cell.angle_alpha   90.00
_cell.angle_beta   90.00
_cell.angle_gamma   90.00
#
_symmetry.space_group_name_H-M   'P 1'
#
loop_
_entity.id
_entity.type
_entity.pdbx_description
1 polymer ?
#
loop_
_entity_poly.entity_id
_entity_poly.type
_entity_poly.pdbx_seq_one_letter_code
_entity_poly.pdbx_strand_id
1 'polypeptide(L)'
;MSSDHHVDPTDPDFNATTFGVDGTVDAEGGPLLTGVKDHGVHTTAGNGYLDPNTESLQNVALATTGQGDAVSPYLPKGPTPVEIFSGAPGGLASR
;
A
#
# COMPACT_ATOMS: atom_id res chain seq x y z
N MET A 1 28.03 14.08 2.79
CA MET A 1 26.73 14.21 2.13
C MET A 1 26.62 13.03 1.18
N SER A 2 25.82 12.01 1.50
CA SER A 2 25.62 10.88 0.58
C SER A 2 24.69 11.35 -0.53
N SER A 3 25.10 11.20 -1.79
CA SER A 3 24.35 11.67 -2.96
C SER A 3 23.18 10.77 -3.34
N ASP A 4 23.00 9.67 -2.64
CA ASP A 4 21.82 8.82 -2.76
C ASP A 4 21.69 7.93 -1.52
N HIS A 5 20.50 7.86 -0.94
CA HIS A 5 20.17 7.00 0.20
C HIS A 5 18.77 6.44 -0.05
N HIS A 6 18.66 5.66 -1.13
CA HIS A 6 17.49 4.87 -1.49
C HIS A 6 17.37 3.66 -0.56
N VAL A 7 17.19 3.90 0.74
CA VAL A 7 16.84 2.82 1.64
C VAL A 7 15.32 2.70 1.65
N ASP A 8 14.84 1.51 1.33
CA ASP A 8 13.42 1.18 1.36
C ASP A 8 12.93 1.23 2.82
N PRO A 9 12.06 2.19 3.19
CA PRO A 9 11.54 2.28 4.55
C PRO A 9 10.55 1.16 4.89
N THR A 10 10.18 0.33 3.91
CA THR A 10 9.38 -0.88 4.13
C THR A 10 10.23 -2.12 4.42
N ASP A 11 11.56 -1.99 4.36
CA ASP A 11 12.49 -3.08 4.67
C ASP A 11 12.32 -3.53 6.15
N PRO A 12 12.28 -4.86 6.41
CA PRO A 12 12.21 -5.40 7.76
C PRO A 12 13.28 -4.88 8.73
N ASP A 13 14.45 -4.43 8.25
CA ASP A 13 15.52 -3.85 9.07
C ASP A 13 15.09 -2.53 9.76
N PHE A 14 14.02 -1.88 9.29
CA PHE A 14 13.39 -0.74 9.97
C PHE A 14 12.43 -1.14 11.08
N ASN A 15 12.22 -2.44 11.31
CA ASN A 15 11.08 -2.98 12.06
C ASN A 15 9.74 -2.39 11.57
N ALA A 16 9.66 -2.10 10.26
CA ALA A 16 8.45 -1.56 9.66
C ALA A 16 7.35 -2.63 9.64
N THR A 17 6.11 -2.19 9.84
CA THR A 17 4.92 -3.00 9.56
C THR A 17 4.20 -2.34 8.39
N THR A 18 4.11 -3.04 7.26
CA THR A 18 3.41 -2.57 6.07
C THR A 18 1.93 -2.94 6.12
N PHE A 19 1.09 -2.13 5.47
CA PHE A 19 -0.36 -2.34 5.41
C PHE A 19 -0.90 -2.08 4.00
N GLY A 20 -2.10 -2.57 3.72
CA GLY A 20 -2.77 -2.47 2.41
C GLY A 20 -3.29 -1.07 2.09
N VAL A 21 -3.29 -0.72 0.80
CA VAL A 21 -3.94 0.49 0.26
C VAL A 21 -4.68 0.22 -1.05
N ASP A 22 -4.87 -1.05 -1.41
CA ASP A 22 -5.45 -1.50 -2.68
C ASP A 22 -6.98 -1.59 -2.64
N GLY A 23 -7.56 -1.42 -1.45
CA GLY A 23 -8.96 -1.65 -1.16
C GLY A 23 -9.19 -3.03 -0.56
N THR A 24 -10.32 -3.18 0.12
CA THR A 24 -10.74 -4.46 0.71
C THR A 24 -12.05 -4.92 0.10
N VAL A 25 -12.32 -6.22 0.19
CA VAL A 25 -13.56 -6.83 -0.29
C VAL A 25 -14.28 -7.57 0.85
N ASP A 26 -15.60 -7.70 0.73
CA ASP A 26 -16.42 -8.56 1.59
C ASP A 26 -16.25 -10.05 1.25
N ALA A 27 -17.00 -10.91 1.95
CA ALA A 27 -16.94 -12.37 1.78
C ALA A 27 -17.46 -12.82 0.39
N GLU A 28 -18.30 -12.02 -0.25
CA GLU A 28 -18.87 -12.23 -1.56
C GLU A 28 -18.02 -11.60 -2.69
N GLY A 29 -16.93 -10.91 -2.35
CA GLY A 29 -16.02 -10.24 -3.27
C GLY A 29 -16.46 -8.84 -3.70
N GLY A 30 -17.48 -8.26 -3.05
CA GLY A 30 -17.91 -6.87 -3.21
C GLY A 30 -16.95 -5.89 -2.53
N PRO A 31 -16.77 -4.65 -3.02
CA PRO A 31 -15.84 -3.70 -2.42
C PRO A 31 -16.34 -3.22 -1.05
N LEU A 32 -15.52 -3.37 -0.02
CA LEU A 32 -15.76 -2.86 1.33
C LEU A 32 -15.09 -1.49 1.53
N LEU A 33 -13.84 -1.35 1.10
CA LEU A 33 -13.10 -0.09 1.09
C LEU A 33 -12.46 0.17 -0.28
N THR A 34 -12.40 1.43 -0.64
CA THR A 34 -11.80 1.89 -1.89
C THR A 34 -10.27 1.84 -1.80
N GLY A 35 -9.62 1.30 -2.83
CA GLY A 35 -8.17 1.41 -2.99
C GLY A 35 -7.75 2.79 -3.45
N VAL A 36 -6.55 3.20 -3.04
CA VAL A 36 -5.93 4.44 -3.49
C VAL A 36 -5.53 4.29 -4.95
N LYS A 37 -6.00 5.22 -5.81
CA LYS A 37 -5.70 5.22 -7.25
C LYS A 37 -5.09 6.54 -7.73
N ASP A 38 -5.00 7.50 -6.84
CA ASP A 38 -4.43 8.82 -7.08
C ASP A 38 -3.62 9.22 -5.83
N HIS A 39 -2.45 9.82 -6.03
CA HIS A 39 -1.54 10.17 -4.94
C HIS A 39 -1.97 11.45 -4.17
N GLY A 40 -3.07 12.09 -4.57
CA GLY A 40 -3.67 13.18 -3.84
C GLY A 40 -4.11 12.77 -2.43
N VAL A 41 -4.09 13.75 -1.51
CA VAL A 41 -4.60 13.57 -0.14
C VAL A 41 -6.10 13.28 -0.18
N HIS A 42 -6.83 14.14 -0.89
CA HIS A 42 -8.25 13.99 -1.20
C HIS A 42 -8.45 14.16 -2.69
N THR A 43 -9.40 13.42 -3.24
CA THR A 43 -9.67 13.43 -4.68
C THR A 43 -11.16 13.55 -4.92
N THR A 44 -11.55 14.14 -6.04
CA THR A 44 -12.97 14.19 -6.44
C THR A 44 -13.57 12.80 -6.61
N ALA A 45 -12.75 11.79 -6.92
CA ALA A 45 -13.16 10.41 -7.10
C ALA A 45 -13.21 9.60 -5.80
N GLY A 46 -12.82 10.18 -4.65
CA GLY A 46 -12.83 9.50 -3.35
C GLY A 46 -11.81 8.36 -3.22
N ASN A 47 -10.69 8.43 -3.95
CA ASN A 47 -9.65 7.40 -4.01
C ASN A 47 -8.24 7.95 -3.73
N GLY A 48 -8.14 9.04 -2.98
CA GLY A 48 -6.89 9.59 -2.42
C GLY A 48 -6.58 9.02 -1.03
N TYR A 49 -5.38 9.27 -0.53
CA TYR A 49 -4.88 8.62 0.70
C TYR A 49 -5.71 8.88 1.96
N LEU A 50 -6.34 10.05 2.08
CA LEU A 50 -7.16 10.43 3.24
C LEU A 50 -8.65 10.52 2.91
N ASP A 51 -9.10 10.00 1.77
CA ASP A 51 -10.54 9.98 1.48
C ASP A 51 -11.28 9.00 2.42
N PRO A 52 -12.47 9.38 2.97
CA PRO A 52 -13.11 8.67 4.09
C PRO A 52 -13.40 7.18 3.89
N ASN A 53 -13.56 6.72 2.65
CA ASN A 53 -13.89 5.34 2.33
C ASN A 53 -12.68 4.53 1.83
N THR A 54 -11.46 5.00 2.06
CA THR A 54 -10.26 4.30 1.62
C THR A 54 -9.67 3.39 2.69
N GLU A 55 -9.12 2.27 2.24
CA GLU A 55 -8.34 1.37 3.10
C GLU A 55 -7.16 2.12 3.75
N SER A 56 -6.54 3.03 2.99
CA SER A 56 -5.46 3.89 3.46
C SER A 56 -5.84 4.70 4.71
N LEU A 57 -6.92 5.48 4.65
CA LEU A 57 -7.32 6.30 5.80
C LEU A 57 -7.66 5.42 7.01
N GLN A 58 -8.36 4.29 6.78
CA GLN A 58 -8.69 3.37 7.86
C GLN A 58 -7.42 2.83 8.53
N ASN A 59 -6.45 2.35 7.76
CA ASN A 59 -5.20 1.80 8.29
C ASN A 59 -4.37 2.86 9.02
N VAL A 60 -4.29 4.09 8.51
CA VAL A 60 -3.63 5.20 9.21
C VAL A 60 -4.31 5.47 10.56
N ALA A 61 -5.64 5.49 10.61
CA ALA A 61 -6.37 5.69 11.85
C ALA A 61 -6.10 4.55 12.84
N LEU A 62 -6.13 3.29 12.39
CA LEU A 62 -5.86 2.13 13.26
C LEU A 62 -4.43 2.13 13.79
N ALA A 63 -3.44 2.34 12.92
CA ALA A 63 -2.02 2.38 13.29
C ALA A 63 -1.71 3.50 14.30
N THR A 64 -2.33 4.67 14.16
CA THR A 64 -2.06 5.83 15.01
C THR A 64 -2.87 5.88 16.30
N THR A 65 -3.88 5.01 16.44
CA THR A 65 -4.75 4.95 17.64
C THR A 65 -4.49 3.70 18.51
N GLY A 66 -3.37 3.01 18.29
CA GLY A 66 -2.97 1.83 19.06
C GLY A 66 -3.69 0.55 18.68
N GLN A 67 -4.32 0.53 17.50
CA GLN A 67 -5.04 -0.63 16.96
C GLN A 67 -4.26 -1.26 15.79
N GLY A 68 -2.93 -1.27 15.88
CA GLY A 68 -2.04 -1.73 14.81
C GLY A 68 -2.34 -3.16 14.35
N ASP A 69 -2.75 -4.05 15.26
CA ASP A 69 -3.09 -5.45 14.93
C ASP A 69 -4.33 -5.58 14.01
N ALA A 70 -5.11 -4.52 13.84
CA ALA A 70 -6.32 -4.50 13.00
C ALA A 70 -6.07 -3.90 11.60
N VAL A 71 -4.86 -3.41 11.30
CA VAL A 71 -4.56 -2.92 9.94
C VAL A 71 -4.66 -4.06 8.94
N SER A 72 -5.21 -3.79 7.77
CA SER A 72 -5.22 -4.80 6.71
C SER A 72 -3.80 -5.07 6.20
N PRO A 73 -3.43 -6.33 5.94
CA PRO A 73 -2.08 -6.67 5.54
C PRO A 73 -1.75 -6.17 4.14
N TYR A 74 -0.49 -5.79 3.91
CA TYR A 74 0.02 -5.61 2.56
C TYR A 74 0.00 -6.94 1.80
N LEU A 75 -0.57 -6.93 0.60
CA LEU A 75 -0.56 -8.08 -0.31
C LEU A 75 0.43 -7.79 -1.46
N PRO A 76 1.57 -8.50 -1.52
CA PRO A 76 2.51 -8.35 -2.61
C PRO A 76 1.83 -8.61 -3.95
N LYS A 77 1.94 -7.65 -4.86
CA LYS A 77 1.48 -7.85 -6.23
C LYS A 77 2.47 -8.75 -6.96
N GLY A 78 1.95 -9.74 -7.67
CA GLY A 78 2.77 -10.54 -8.58
C GLY A 78 3.34 -9.67 -9.72
N PRO A 79 4.27 -10.23 -10.52
CA PRO A 79 4.83 -9.53 -11.66
C PRO A 79 3.73 -9.03 -12.60
N THR A 80 3.84 -7.78 -13.02
CA THR A 80 3.01 -7.22 -14.08
C THR A 80 3.30 -7.91 -15.40
N PRO A 81 2.35 -7.91 -16.36
CA PRO A 81 2.62 -8.44 -17.70
C PRO A 81 3.86 -7.81 -18.34
N VAL A 82 4.08 -6.51 -18.13
CA VAL A 82 5.27 -5.81 -18.66
C VAL A 82 6.57 -6.39 -18.08
N GLU A 83 6.62 -6.68 -16.78
CA GLU A 83 7.79 -7.30 -16.13
C GLU A 83 8.03 -8.73 -16.65
N ILE A 84 6.96 -9.51 -16.82
CA ILE A 84 7.03 -10.87 -17.38
C ILE A 84 7.59 -10.85 -18.80
N PHE A 85 7.08 -9.96 -19.67
CA PHE A 85 7.49 -9.90 -21.08
C PHE A 85 8.89 -9.30 -21.29
N SER A 86 9.34 -8.43 -20.39
CA SER A 86 10.68 -7.85 -20.43
C SER A 86 11.77 -8.78 -19.87
N GLY A 87 11.39 -9.90 -19.23
CA GLY A 87 12.32 -10.78 -18.53
C GLY A 87 12.97 -10.12 -17.32
N ALA A 88 12.44 -8.98 -16.87
CA ALA A 88 12.88 -8.33 -15.65
C ALA A 88 12.33 -9.11 -14.46
N PRO A 89 13.15 -9.50 -13.47
CA PRO A 89 12.64 -10.11 -12.26
C PRO A 89 11.62 -9.16 -11.62
N GLY A 90 10.43 -9.69 -11.33
CA GLY A 90 9.39 -8.97 -10.62
C GLY A 90 9.89 -8.62 -9.22
N GLY A 91 9.75 -7.35 -8.86
CA GLY A 91 10.33 -6.77 -7.66
C GLY A 91 11.66 -6.11 -7.96
N LEU A 92 11.68 -4.78 -7.87
CA LEU A 92 12.91 -4.06 -7.60
C LEU A 92 13.49 -4.59 -6.28
N ALA A 93 14.36 -5.59 -6.39
CA ALA A 93 15.31 -5.88 -5.32
C ALA A 93 16.21 -4.65 -5.18
N SER A 94 16.29 -4.15 -3.95
CA SER A 94 17.08 -3.02 -3.50
C SER A 94 18.44 -2.94 -4.22
N ARG A 95 18.75 -1.75 -4.73
CA ARG A 95 20.10 -1.34 -5.12
C ARG A 95 20.55 -0.22 -4.20
#